data_AF-A0A3M1H2S9-F1
#
_entry.id   AF-A0A3M1H2S9-F1
#
_cell.length_a   1.000
_cell.length_b   1.000
_cell.length_c   1.000
_cell.angle_alpha   90.00
_cell.angle_beta   90.00
_cell.angle_gamma   90.00
#
_symmetry.space_group_name_H-M   'P 1'
#
loop_
_entity.id
_entity.type
_entity.pdbx_description
1 polymer ?
#
loop_
_entity_poly.entity_id
_entity_poly.type
_entity_poly.pdbx_seq_one_letter_code
_entity_poly.pdbx_strand_id
1 'polypeptide(L)'
;MDPNQHQHLQKLLTIQRRNLYYIEQQIALHGGEMNAPLDKLNQRDLIRAEIEKLEAQLRPVAAPETGSTPVQAQETAGLPSVRVFISSTMRDLQAERKAVAEALESLDLAVVRAETVGSQSASPYEASLMMAQNCDIYLGIFGKRYGTIVPNDPHGRSITHIEFDLARQQGKPILIYRKTDEPPEPEQEEFLNYVGDLMSGHIWRDFNRQDVPIRLKEWVRQDVRTEIERQLDHYPEWRDRPPARERVLLASLGLSPGAVVGLYSALTEIQKRPSRVVTLSTAHKMVRQAGDICREAFEARGVPYSQRFIDAEEIISEQEAQAFKGLVLGQLQEHLESGAEVILGVTGGRTVMGTLLTLAVQGVGPEKSVVMYHLYVDEEIERDGRLPDLLRFRYDTAYWNTLIDPPPDRRSLVPIPFVRLPDNLD
;
A
#
# COMPACT_ATOMS: atom_id res chain seq x y z
N MET A 1 9.32 -30.66 12.71
CA MET A 1 9.58 -30.57 14.17
C MET A 1 8.27 -30.83 14.90
N ASP A 2 8.28 -31.53 16.04
CA ASP A 2 7.07 -31.76 16.85
C ASP A 2 6.45 -30.40 17.27
N PRO A 3 5.12 -30.18 17.09
CA PRO A 3 4.44 -28.96 17.51
C PRO A 3 4.71 -28.54 18.96
N ASN A 4 4.82 -29.50 19.89
CA ASN A 4 5.11 -29.19 21.30
C ASN A 4 6.55 -28.69 21.49
N GLN A 5 7.49 -29.25 20.73
CA GLN A 5 8.89 -28.82 20.74
C GLN A 5 9.06 -27.45 20.07
N HIS A 6 8.30 -27.17 19.01
CA HIS A 6 8.27 -25.86 18.35
C HIS A 6 7.73 -24.76 19.27
N GLN A 7 6.61 -25.02 19.93
CA GLN A 7 6.04 -24.07 20.88
C GLN A 7 6.97 -23.85 22.09
N HIS A 8 7.68 -24.87 22.55
CA HIS A 8 8.65 -24.74 23.63
C HIS A 8 9.87 -23.88 23.23
N LEU A 9 10.44 -24.12 22.05
CA LEU A 9 11.57 -23.34 21.53
C LEU A 9 11.18 -21.86 21.28
N GLN A 10 9.97 -21.60 20.78
CA GLN A 10 9.46 -20.23 20.65
C GLN A 10 9.36 -19.51 22.01
N LYS A 11 8.85 -20.20 23.05
CA LYS A 11 8.77 -19.62 24.41
C LYS A 11 10.16 -19.27 24.95
N LEU A 12 11.15 -20.15 24.77
CA LEU A 12 12.53 -19.88 25.18
C LEU A 12 13.13 -18.70 24.41
N LEU A 13 12.87 -18.60 23.11
CA LEU A 13 13.32 -17.48 22.28
C LEU A 13 12.73 -16.15 22.75
N THR A 14 11.43 -16.11 23.08
CA THR A 14 10.79 -14.93 23.65
C THR A 14 11.44 -14.49 24.96
N ILE A 15 11.78 -15.45 25.84
CA ILE A 15 12.46 -15.16 27.12
C ILE A 15 13.84 -14.58 26.87
N GLN A 16 14.63 -15.16 25.96
CA GLN A 16 15.99 -14.66 25.70
C GLN A 16 15.99 -13.28 25.04
N ARG A 17 15.06 -12.99 24.13
CA ARG A 17 14.90 -11.65 23.55
C ARG A 17 14.57 -10.59 24.60
N ARG A 18 13.72 -10.94 25.57
CA ARG A 18 13.42 -10.06 26.71
C ARG A 18 14.64 -9.84 27.60
N ASN A 19 15.43 -10.87 27.86
CA ASN A 19 16.69 -10.75 28.61
C ASN A 19 17.71 -9.89 27.87
N LEU A 20 17.80 -10.01 26.54
CA LEU A 20 18.67 -9.18 25.70
C LEU A 20 18.30 -7.69 25.82
N TYR A 21 17.00 -7.38 25.75
CA TYR A 21 16.50 -6.02 25.94
C TYR A 21 16.90 -5.44 27.31
N TYR A 22 16.76 -6.22 28.39
CA TYR A 22 17.13 -5.76 29.73
C TYR A 22 18.63 -5.53 29.90
N ILE A 23 19.49 -6.40 29.35
CA ILE A 23 20.94 -6.22 29.47
C ILE A 23 21.41 -5.02 28.62
N GLU A 24 20.78 -4.77 27.46
CA GLU A 24 21.08 -3.60 26.62
C GLU A 24 20.65 -2.28 27.29
N GLN A 25 19.51 -2.26 27.99
CA GLN A 25 19.13 -1.12 28.84
C GLN A 25 20.16 -0.87 29.96
N GLN A 26 20.65 -1.93 30.61
CA GLN A 26 21.69 -1.79 31.63
C GLN A 26 23.02 -1.28 31.04
N ILE A 27 23.40 -1.71 29.85
CA ILE A 27 24.59 -1.20 29.13
C ILE A 27 24.41 0.28 28.77
N ALA A 28 23.22 0.67 28.30
CA ALA A 28 22.90 2.07 27.99
C ALA A 28 23.01 2.98 29.23
N LEU A 29 22.56 2.51 30.40
CA LEU A 29 22.70 3.23 31.67
C LEU A 29 24.17 3.49 32.07
N HIS A 30 25.11 2.67 31.59
CA HIS A 30 26.55 2.90 31.81
C HIS A 30 27.17 3.82 30.74
N GLY A 31 26.38 4.42 29.86
CA GLY A 31 26.89 5.27 28.77
C GLY A 31 27.31 4.48 27.52
N GLY A 32 26.72 3.29 27.32
CA GLY A 32 26.93 2.47 26.13
C GLY A 32 28.12 1.51 26.25
N GLU A 33 28.41 0.80 25.15
CA GLU A 33 29.33 -0.34 25.14
C GLU A 33 30.76 0.00 25.57
N MET A 34 31.23 1.22 25.27
CA MET A 34 32.60 1.65 25.63
C MET A 34 32.80 1.84 27.13
N ASN A 35 31.71 1.97 27.90
CA ASN A 35 31.74 2.33 29.32
C ASN A 35 31.07 1.28 30.22
N ALA A 36 30.42 0.27 29.64
CA ALA A 36 29.74 -0.77 30.38
C ALA A 36 30.72 -1.81 30.97
N PRO A 37 30.43 -2.35 32.17
CA PRO A 37 31.20 -3.44 32.77
C PRO A 37 31.32 -4.67 31.84
N LEU A 38 32.52 -5.26 31.77
CA LEU A 38 32.83 -6.36 30.86
C LEU A 38 31.96 -7.60 31.09
N ASP A 39 31.53 -7.87 32.32
CA ASP A 39 30.61 -8.95 32.66
C ASP A 39 29.23 -8.77 31.98
N LYS A 40 28.74 -7.53 31.86
CA LYS A 40 27.47 -7.24 31.17
C LYS A 40 27.59 -7.39 29.65
N LEU A 41 28.72 -6.98 29.08
CA LEU A 41 29.01 -7.17 27.65
C LEU A 41 29.10 -8.66 27.33
N ASN A 42 29.84 -9.43 28.14
CA ASN A 42 29.92 -10.89 28.00
C ASN A 42 28.54 -11.56 28.15
N GLN A 43 27.73 -11.11 29.12
CA GLN A 43 26.38 -11.63 29.32
C GLN A 43 25.46 -11.36 28.13
N ARG A 44 25.54 -10.16 27.54
CA ARG A 44 24.81 -9.82 26.31
C ARG A 44 25.22 -10.72 25.15
N ASP A 45 26.52 -10.92 24.96
CA ASP A 45 27.04 -11.71 23.84
C ASP A 45 26.65 -13.19 23.98
N LEU A 46 26.63 -13.72 25.21
CA LEU A 46 26.08 -15.06 25.51
C LEU A 46 24.58 -15.17 25.18
N ILE A 47 23.79 -14.16 25.55
CA ILE A 47 22.35 -14.15 25.25
C ILE A 47 22.12 -14.09 23.72
N ARG A 48 22.90 -13.27 23.01
CA ARG A 48 22.83 -13.20 21.53
C ARG A 48 23.16 -14.54 20.87
N ALA A 49 24.21 -15.22 21.32
CA ALA A 49 24.57 -16.54 20.81
C ALA A 49 23.48 -17.59 21.07
N GLU A 50 22.83 -17.56 22.24
CA GLU A 50 21.73 -18.49 22.54
C GLU A 50 20.47 -18.19 21.72
N ILE A 51 20.18 -16.92 21.44
CA ILE A 51 19.11 -16.51 20.51
C ILE A 51 19.39 -17.06 19.11
N GLU A 52 20.59 -16.86 18.58
CA GLU A 52 20.97 -17.39 17.26
C GLU A 52 20.81 -18.91 17.19
N LYS A 53 21.22 -19.63 18.24
CA LYS A 53 21.11 -21.09 18.33
C LYS A 53 19.65 -21.56 18.37
N LEU A 54 18.78 -20.84 19.08
CA LEU A 54 17.34 -21.14 19.13
C LEU A 54 16.65 -20.83 17.80
N GLU A 55 17.02 -19.72 17.15
CA GLU A 55 16.51 -19.34 15.83
C GLU A 55 16.95 -20.33 14.75
N ALA A 56 18.20 -20.80 14.79
CA ALA A 56 18.70 -21.82 13.87
C ALA A 56 17.95 -23.16 14.00
N GLN A 57 17.53 -23.54 15.21
CA GLN A 57 16.71 -24.74 15.44
C GLN A 57 15.25 -24.55 14.99
N LEU A 58 14.76 -23.31 14.95
CA LEU A 58 13.41 -22.96 14.49
C LEU A 58 13.34 -22.73 12.97
N ARG A 59 14.47 -22.55 12.28
CA ARG A 59 14.51 -22.43 10.81
C ARG A 59 14.10 -23.76 10.16
N PRO A 60 13.16 -23.76 9.20
CA PRO A 60 12.90 -24.94 8.39
C PRO A 60 14.14 -25.26 7.55
N VAL A 61 14.47 -26.56 7.42
CA VAL A 61 15.59 -27.01 6.59
C VAL A 61 15.23 -26.76 5.13
N ALA A 62 15.76 -25.69 4.55
CA ALA A 62 15.77 -25.42 3.12
C ALA A 62 17.16 -25.69 2.54
N ALA A 63 17.19 -26.24 1.32
CA ALA A 63 18.39 -26.57 0.55
C ALA A 63 19.22 -25.31 0.20
N PRO A 64 20.52 -25.45 -0.17
CA PRO A 64 21.50 -24.38 -0.03
C PRO A 64 21.29 -23.21 -1.00
N GLU A 65 21.45 -22.02 -0.44
CA GLU A 65 21.31 -20.71 -1.06
C GLU A 65 22.43 -20.40 -2.06
N THR A 66 22.08 -20.05 -3.30
CA THR A 66 22.92 -19.20 -4.15
C THR A 66 22.46 -17.76 -4.00
N GLY A 67 23.38 -16.92 -3.50
CA GLY A 67 23.11 -15.58 -3.04
C GLY A 67 22.53 -14.63 -4.07
N SER A 68 21.54 -13.87 -3.61
CA SER A 68 21.36 -12.46 -3.94
C SER A 68 20.45 -11.85 -2.86
N THR A 69 20.99 -10.87 -2.14
CA THR A 69 20.28 -10.14 -1.09
C THR A 69 19.13 -9.33 -1.70
N PRO A 70 17.88 -9.39 -1.19
CA PRO A 70 16.86 -8.40 -1.54
C PRO A 70 16.67 -7.44 -0.36
N VAL A 71 17.29 -6.26 -0.45
CA VAL A 71 17.00 -5.09 0.42
C VAL A 71 15.72 -4.35 -0.03
N GLN A 72 14.97 -4.86 -1.02
CA GLN A 72 13.81 -4.16 -1.61
C GLN A 72 12.44 -4.81 -1.37
N ALA A 73 12.34 -5.93 -0.64
CA ALA A 73 11.07 -6.68 -0.53
C ALA A 73 10.11 -6.21 0.58
N GLN A 74 10.48 -5.28 1.46
CA GLN A 74 9.63 -4.86 2.59
C GLN A 74 8.71 -3.65 2.30
N GLU A 75 8.80 -3.01 1.13
CA GLU A 75 7.94 -1.86 0.79
C GLU A 75 6.56 -2.23 0.22
N THR A 76 6.28 -3.52 -0.04
CA THR A 76 5.17 -3.93 -0.92
C THR A 76 3.88 -4.34 -0.21
N ALA A 77 3.80 -4.29 1.12
CA ALA A 77 2.57 -4.52 1.86
C ALA A 77 1.73 -3.21 1.89
N GLY A 78 0.64 -3.14 1.12
CA GLY A 78 -0.36 -2.06 1.10
C GLY A 78 -1.25 -1.91 2.35
N LEU A 79 -1.40 -0.69 2.85
CA LEU A 79 -2.09 -0.40 4.11
C LEU A 79 -3.63 -0.47 3.99
N PRO A 80 -4.35 -0.73 5.10
CA PRO A 80 -5.80 -0.60 5.12
C PRO A 80 -6.25 0.84 4.82
N SER A 81 -7.49 0.99 4.35
CA SER A 81 -8.07 2.30 4.06
C SER A 81 -8.37 3.07 5.35
N VAL A 82 -7.40 3.89 5.75
CA VAL A 82 -7.45 4.77 6.92
C VAL A 82 -7.58 6.21 6.44
N ARG A 83 -8.52 6.96 7.01
CA ARG A 83 -8.74 8.37 6.69
C ARG A 83 -7.81 9.23 7.52
N VAL A 84 -6.87 9.91 6.86
CA VAL A 84 -5.90 10.80 7.51
C VAL A 84 -6.28 12.24 7.24
N PHE A 85 -6.57 13.00 8.28
CA PHE A 85 -6.91 14.42 8.16
C PHE A 85 -5.67 15.31 8.31
N ILE A 86 -5.40 16.16 7.31
CA ILE A 86 -4.28 17.11 7.33
C ILE A 86 -4.75 18.46 7.87
N SER A 87 -4.49 18.70 9.14
CA SER A 87 -4.73 19.98 9.82
C SER A 87 -3.49 20.87 9.75
N SER A 88 -3.64 22.08 9.20
CA SER A 88 -2.61 23.12 9.22
C SER A 88 -3.17 24.46 8.80
N THR A 89 -2.39 25.53 8.97
CA THR A 89 -2.65 26.79 8.29
C THR A 89 -2.47 26.64 6.77
N MET A 90 -3.33 27.27 5.98
CA MET A 90 -3.32 27.14 4.51
C MET A 90 -2.46 28.19 3.80
N ARG A 91 -2.14 29.32 4.45
CA ARG A 91 -1.51 30.47 3.79
C ARG A 91 0.00 30.37 3.67
N ASP A 92 0.64 29.59 4.52
CA ASP A 92 2.10 29.53 4.71
C ASP A 92 2.70 28.12 4.63
N LEU A 93 1.86 27.08 4.53
CA LEU A 93 2.28 25.68 4.53
C LEU A 93 1.83 24.90 3.28
N GLN A 94 1.60 25.57 2.15
CA GLN A 94 1.07 24.91 0.95
C GLN A 94 2.01 23.81 0.42
N ALA A 95 3.32 24.05 0.43
CA ALA A 95 4.30 23.08 -0.08
C ALA A 95 4.36 21.83 0.81
N GLU A 96 4.29 22.03 2.12
CA GLU A 96 4.27 21.00 3.14
C GLU A 96 2.99 20.18 3.04
N ARG A 97 1.81 20.83 3.01
CA ARG A 97 0.52 20.16 2.83
C ARG A 97 0.48 19.31 1.56
N LYS A 98 1.04 19.82 0.45
CA LYS A 98 1.17 19.06 -0.79
C LYS A 98 2.08 17.85 -0.61
N ALA A 99 3.24 18.01 0.01
CA ALA A 99 4.18 16.92 0.26
C ALA A 99 3.56 15.82 1.15
N VAL A 100 2.88 16.20 2.24
CA VAL A 100 2.18 15.27 3.14
C VAL A 100 1.05 14.55 2.41
N ALA A 101 0.22 15.27 1.65
CA ALA A 101 -0.86 14.64 0.87
C ALA A 101 -0.31 13.61 -0.12
N GLU A 102 0.73 13.96 -0.89
CA GLU A 102 1.36 13.04 -1.85
C GLU A 102 1.98 11.82 -1.14
N ALA A 103 2.51 11.97 0.08
CA ALA A 103 3.01 10.86 0.88
C ALA A 103 1.88 9.91 1.31
N LEU A 104 0.78 10.45 1.83
CA LEU A 104 -0.38 9.67 2.26
C LEU A 104 -1.09 8.98 1.08
N GLU A 105 -1.25 9.67 -0.04
CA GLU A 105 -1.78 9.10 -1.29
C GLU A 105 -0.90 7.94 -1.78
N SER A 106 0.43 8.04 -1.65
CA SER A 106 1.34 6.95 -2.03
C SER A 106 1.25 5.71 -1.13
N LEU A 107 0.53 5.81 -0.01
CA LEU A 107 0.21 4.71 0.90
C LEU A 107 -1.22 4.17 0.70
N ASP A 108 -1.93 4.60 -0.36
CA ASP A 108 -3.34 4.28 -0.62
C ASP A 108 -4.30 4.69 0.51
N LEU A 109 -3.94 5.71 1.29
CA LEU A 109 -4.76 6.22 2.39
C LEU A 109 -5.76 7.27 1.89
N ALA A 110 -6.91 7.35 2.57
CA ALA A 110 -7.92 8.37 2.27
C ALA A 110 -7.49 9.72 2.86
N VAL A 111 -6.99 10.63 2.03
CA VAL A 111 -6.55 11.96 2.46
C VAL A 111 -7.76 12.88 2.61
N VAL A 112 -8.03 13.31 3.85
CA VAL A 112 -9.06 14.29 4.16
C VAL A 112 -8.39 15.66 4.31
N ARG A 113 -8.79 16.63 3.48
CA ARG A 113 -8.29 18.01 3.58
C ARG A 113 -9.33 19.00 3.07
N ALA A 114 -9.26 20.23 3.57
CA ALA A 114 -10.21 21.28 3.22
C ALA A 114 -10.23 21.59 1.71
N GLU A 115 -9.09 21.45 1.02
CA GLU A 115 -8.96 21.73 -0.42
C GLU A 115 -9.71 20.74 -1.31
N THR A 116 -10.00 19.53 -0.83
CA THR A 116 -10.66 18.48 -1.60
C THR A 116 -12.16 18.42 -1.38
N VAL A 117 -12.67 19.17 -0.39
CA VAL A 117 -14.10 19.25 -0.12
C VAL A 117 -14.72 20.25 -1.08
N GLY A 118 -15.59 19.76 -1.97
CA GLY A 118 -16.28 20.57 -2.98
C GLY A 118 -17.22 21.63 -2.36
N SER A 119 -17.98 22.32 -3.21
CA SER A 119 -18.98 23.28 -2.74
C SER A 119 -20.02 22.60 -1.84
N GLN A 120 -20.16 23.06 -0.60
CA GLN A 120 -21.13 22.55 0.37
C GLN A 120 -21.92 23.72 0.96
N SER A 121 -23.12 23.42 1.45
CA SER A 121 -23.94 24.39 2.21
C SER A 121 -23.40 24.65 3.62
N ALA A 122 -22.43 23.87 4.10
CA ALA A 122 -21.77 24.04 5.38
C ALA A 122 -20.74 25.19 5.33
N SER A 123 -20.57 25.88 6.46
CA SER A 123 -19.50 26.86 6.62
C SER A 123 -18.11 26.20 6.62
N PRO A 124 -17.03 26.92 6.28
CA PRO A 124 -15.66 26.37 6.37
C PRO A 124 -15.31 25.84 7.76
N TYR A 125 -15.87 26.44 8.81
CA TYR A 125 -15.72 26.00 10.20
C TYR A 125 -16.39 24.65 10.45
N GLU A 126 -17.66 24.50 10.06
CA GLU A 126 -18.40 23.23 10.20
C GLU A 126 -17.76 22.12 9.36
N ALA A 127 -17.33 22.43 8.14
CA ALA A 127 -16.64 21.47 7.27
C ALA A 127 -15.33 20.97 7.90
N SER A 128 -14.53 21.89 8.45
CA SER A 128 -13.28 21.56 9.17
C SER A 128 -13.53 20.66 10.38
N LEU A 129 -14.52 20.99 11.21
CA LEU A 129 -14.93 20.15 12.35
C LEU A 129 -15.37 18.76 11.91
N MET A 130 -16.20 18.66 10.87
CA MET A 130 -16.64 17.37 10.33
C MET A 130 -15.45 16.53 9.84
N MET A 131 -14.43 17.14 9.24
CA MET A 131 -13.22 16.43 8.82
C MET A 131 -12.44 15.89 10.01
N ALA A 132 -12.22 16.72 11.04
CA ALA A 132 -11.57 16.31 12.27
C ALA A 132 -12.37 15.23 13.03
N GLN A 133 -13.70 15.28 13.01
CA GLN A 133 -14.57 14.27 13.63
C GLN A 133 -14.60 12.95 12.85
N ASN A 134 -14.50 12.99 11.54
CA ASN A 134 -14.64 11.81 10.68
C ASN A 134 -13.31 11.22 10.22
N CYS A 135 -12.15 11.75 10.62
CA CYS A 135 -10.88 11.08 10.34
C CYS A 135 -10.65 9.89 11.28
N ASP A 136 -9.78 8.99 10.87
CA ASP A 136 -9.27 7.90 11.71
C ASP A 136 -7.94 8.31 12.36
N ILE A 137 -7.09 9.05 11.64
CA ILE A 137 -5.85 9.64 12.15
C ILE A 137 -5.87 11.15 11.93
N TYR A 138 -5.47 11.91 12.95
CA TYR A 138 -5.20 13.34 12.85
C TYR A 138 -3.72 13.57 12.57
N LEU A 139 -3.42 14.38 11.54
CA LEU A 139 -2.07 14.80 11.21
C LEU A 139 -1.98 16.33 11.22
N GLY A 140 -1.26 16.88 12.21
CA GLY A 140 -1.01 18.30 12.37
C GLY A 140 0.30 18.74 11.71
N ILE A 141 0.26 19.78 10.88
CA ILE A 141 1.46 20.48 10.40
C ILE A 141 1.45 21.90 10.98
N PHE A 142 2.39 22.20 11.86
CA PHE A 142 2.42 23.45 12.60
C PHE A 142 3.63 24.29 12.20
N GLY A 143 3.35 25.47 11.66
CA GLY A 143 4.36 26.46 11.28
C GLY A 143 4.41 27.61 12.28
N LYS A 144 4.75 28.80 11.77
CA LYS A 144 4.87 30.00 12.61
C LYS A 144 3.51 30.59 12.99
N ARG A 145 2.49 30.45 12.13
CA ARG A 145 1.19 31.11 12.31
C ARG A 145 0.26 30.28 13.20
N TYR A 146 -0.47 30.95 14.09
CA TYR A 146 -1.50 30.27 14.91
C TYR A 146 -2.73 29.86 14.10
N GLY A 147 -3.04 30.64 13.05
CA GLY A 147 -4.16 30.41 12.15
C GLY A 147 -5.32 31.37 12.36
N THR A 148 -6.48 31.01 11.83
CA THR A 148 -7.68 31.85 11.90
C THR A 148 -8.40 31.60 13.22
N ILE A 149 -8.49 32.62 14.07
CA ILE A 149 -9.29 32.59 15.30
C ILE A 149 -10.77 32.49 14.94
N VAL A 150 -11.48 31.58 15.60
CA VAL A 150 -12.92 31.42 15.40
C VAL A 150 -13.65 32.54 16.15
N PRO A 151 -14.50 33.32 15.46
CA PRO A 151 -15.28 34.38 16.10
C PRO A 151 -16.12 33.81 17.25
N ASN A 152 -16.07 34.48 18.40
CA ASN A 152 -16.81 34.11 19.62
C ASN A 152 -16.43 32.77 20.27
N ASP A 153 -15.30 32.14 19.91
CA ASP A 153 -14.75 31.07 20.74
C ASP A 153 -14.28 31.67 22.09
N PRO A 154 -14.77 31.17 23.24
CA PRO A 154 -14.50 31.78 24.55
C PRO A 154 -13.01 31.69 24.96
N HIS A 155 -12.23 30.86 24.29
CA HIS A 155 -10.81 30.65 24.54
C HIS A 155 -9.93 31.25 23.45
N GLY A 156 -10.51 32.00 22.48
CA GLY A 156 -9.75 32.62 21.39
C GLY A 156 -9.05 31.61 20.49
N ARG A 157 -9.58 30.39 20.36
CA ARG A 157 -8.90 29.31 19.66
C ARG A 157 -8.96 29.47 18.14
N SER A 158 -7.88 29.06 17.48
CA SER A 158 -7.85 28.93 16.03
C SER A 158 -8.59 27.68 15.57
N ILE A 159 -8.98 27.65 14.30
CA ILE A 159 -9.60 26.46 13.68
C ILE A 159 -8.71 25.22 13.88
N THR A 160 -7.40 25.34 13.61
CA THR A 160 -6.41 24.27 13.79
C THR A 160 -6.30 23.79 15.24
N HIS A 161 -6.38 24.70 16.21
CA HIS A 161 -6.43 24.33 17.64
C HIS A 161 -7.69 23.50 17.94
N ILE A 162 -8.86 23.96 17.49
CA ILE A 162 -10.14 23.27 17.73
C ILE A 162 -10.13 21.88 17.07
N GLU A 163 -9.58 21.75 15.86
CA GLU A 163 -9.42 20.46 15.17
C GLU A 163 -8.55 19.48 15.99
N PHE A 164 -7.42 19.96 16.55
CA PHE A 164 -6.55 19.17 17.41
C PHE A 164 -7.26 18.73 18.70
N ASP A 165 -7.91 19.66 19.41
CA ASP A 165 -8.65 19.36 20.64
C ASP A 165 -9.71 18.29 20.41
N LEU A 166 -10.42 18.38 19.29
CA LEU A 166 -11.48 17.44 18.94
C LEU A 166 -10.93 16.04 18.66
N ALA A 167 -9.84 15.93 17.89
CA ALA A 167 -9.18 14.65 17.65
C ALA A 167 -8.67 14.03 18.96
N ARG A 168 -8.08 14.86 19.84
CA ARG A 168 -7.57 14.44 21.15
C ARG A 168 -8.68 13.96 22.08
N GLN A 169 -9.78 14.71 22.17
CA GLN A 169 -10.96 14.34 22.97
C GLN A 169 -11.60 13.03 22.50
N GLN A 170 -11.53 12.73 21.20
CA GLN A 170 -12.03 11.49 20.62
C GLN A 170 -11.02 10.33 20.72
N GLY A 171 -9.86 10.53 21.34
CA GLY A 171 -8.84 9.50 21.52
C GLY A 171 -8.19 9.04 20.22
N LYS A 172 -8.21 9.87 19.18
CA LYS A 172 -7.65 9.50 17.88
C LYS A 172 -6.12 9.45 17.91
N PRO A 173 -5.50 8.55 17.12
CA PRO A 173 -4.09 8.66 16.79
C PRO A 173 -3.75 10.04 16.23
N ILE A 174 -2.71 10.67 16.78
CA ILE A 174 -2.28 12.03 16.46
C ILE A 174 -0.81 11.99 16.07
N LEU A 175 -0.49 12.48 14.86
CA LEU A 175 0.86 12.68 14.36
C LEU A 175 1.10 14.17 14.11
N ILE A 176 2.25 14.68 14.54
CA ILE A 176 2.53 16.13 14.51
C ILE A 176 3.89 16.40 13.88
N TYR A 177 3.91 17.37 12.96
CA TYR A 177 5.08 17.87 12.27
C TYR A 177 5.20 19.36 12.50
N ARG A 178 6.35 19.82 13.00
CA ARG A 178 6.59 21.24 13.29
C ARG A 178 7.66 21.82 12.38
N LYS A 179 7.33 22.92 11.70
CA LYS A 179 8.27 23.66 10.86
C LYS A 179 9.07 24.65 11.71
N THR A 180 10.39 24.59 11.65
CA THR A 180 11.30 25.37 12.51
C THR A 180 12.04 26.50 11.79
N ASP A 181 11.60 26.88 10.59
CA ASP A 181 12.23 27.93 9.78
C ASP A 181 12.20 29.32 10.43
N GLU A 182 11.15 29.59 11.21
CA GLU A 182 10.85 30.89 11.80
C GLU A 182 10.27 30.70 13.20
N PRO A 183 10.47 31.65 14.12
CA PRO A 183 9.85 31.59 15.44
C PRO A 183 8.31 31.68 15.32
N PRO A 184 7.57 30.95 16.17
CA PRO A 184 6.11 31.01 16.19
C PRO A 184 5.59 32.38 16.67
N GLU A 185 4.39 32.73 16.22
CA GLU A 185 3.58 33.80 16.83
C GLU A 185 3.31 33.44 18.32
N PRO A 186 3.15 34.41 19.24
CA PRO A 186 2.96 34.12 20.66
C PRO A 186 1.83 33.12 20.95
N GLU A 187 0.68 33.28 20.28
CA GLU A 187 -0.47 32.38 20.42
C GLU A 187 -0.16 30.97 19.88
N GLN A 188 0.68 30.88 18.85
CA GLN A 188 1.15 29.61 18.31
C GLN A 188 2.15 28.94 19.26
N GLU A 189 3.01 29.72 19.93
CA GLU A 189 3.93 29.21 20.94
C GLU A 189 3.16 28.63 22.14
N GLU A 190 2.14 29.34 22.63
CA GLU A 190 1.23 28.84 23.67
C GLU A 190 0.55 27.53 23.26
N PHE A 191 0.05 27.46 22.02
CA PHE A 191 -0.55 26.25 21.48
C PHE A 191 0.45 25.09 21.37
N LEU A 192 1.67 25.33 20.89
CA LEU A 192 2.71 24.31 20.81
C LEU A 192 3.12 23.80 22.20
N ASN A 193 3.19 24.68 23.21
CA ASN A 193 3.45 24.28 24.59
C ASN A 193 2.31 23.39 25.14
N TYR A 194 1.06 23.72 24.83
CA TYR A 194 -0.10 22.90 25.19
C TYR A 194 -0.10 21.53 24.48
N VAL A 195 0.20 21.51 23.19
CA VAL A 195 0.31 20.28 22.40
C VAL A 195 1.44 19.38 22.92
N GLY A 196 2.57 19.98 23.31
CA GLY A 196 3.79 19.28 23.76
C GLY A 196 3.86 19.02 25.26
N ASP A 197 2.76 19.16 25.99
CA ASP A 197 2.71 18.92 27.44
C ASP A 197 3.31 17.56 27.81
N LEU A 198 4.17 17.55 28.84
CA LEU A 198 4.98 16.39 29.23
C LEU A 198 4.14 15.18 29.65
N MET A 199 2.97 15.40 30.25
CA MET A 199 2.17 14.33 30.85
C MET A 199 1.01 13.89 29.95
N SER A 200 0.53 14.78 29.11
CA SER A 200 -0.70 14.57 28.35
C SER A 200 -0.57 14.90 26.86
N GLY A 201 0.53 15.52 26.44
CA GLY A 201 0.75 16.00 25.09
C GLY A 201 1.27 14.94 24.12
N HIS A 202 1.76 15.41 22.99
CA HIS A 202 2.22 14.60 21.87
C HIS A 202 3.66 14.95 21.52
N ILE A 203 4.45 13.93 21.18
CA ILE A 203 5.73 14.14 20.52
C ILE A 203 5.49 14.57 19.07
N TRP A 204 6.40 15.38 18.53
CA TRP A 204 6.37 15.80 17.14
C TRP A 204 7.73 15.62 16.47
N ARG A 205 7.71 15.64 15.14
CA ARG A 205 8.91 15.69 14.31
C ARG A 205 9.14 17.11 13.81
N ASP A 206 10.35 17.62 14.05
CA ASP A 206 10.78 18.90 13.50
C ASP A 206 11.27 18.75 12.06
N PHE A 207 10.97 19.75 11.23
CA PHE A 207 11.48 19.87 9.87
C PHE A 207 11.69 21.34 9.48
N ASN A 208 12.48 21.58 8.44
CA ASN A 208 12.70 22.90 7.85
C ASN A 208 12.44 22.88 6.33
N ARG A 209 12.52 24.02 5.66
CA ARG A 209 12.26 24.11 4.20
C ARG A 209 13.11 23.16 3.34
N GLN A 210 14.32 22.80 3.77
CA GLN A 210 15.21 21.93 2.99
C GLN A 210 14.76 20.47 3.03
N ASP A 211 13.94 20.09 4.02
CA ASP A 211 13.38 18.75 4.12
C ASP A 211 12.19 18.55 3.15
N VAL A 212 11.65 19.63 2.58
CA VAL A 212 10.48 19.61 1.70
C VAL A 212 10.92 19.59 0.23
N PRO A 213 10.41 18.67 -0.62
CA PRO A 213 9.39 17.67 -0.32
C PRO A 213 9.94 16.29 0.10
N ILE A 214 11.22 16.00 -0.15
CA ILE A 214 11.74 14.62 -0.17
C ILE A 214 11.73 13.99 1.22
N ARG A 215 12.46 14.56 2.19
CA ARG A 215 12.60 14.00 3.54
C ARG A 215 11.27 14.01 4.30
N LEU A 216 10.47 15.07 4.14
CA LEU A 216 9.15 15.16 4.76
C LEU A 216 8.23 14.02 4.28
N LYS A 217 8.25 13.70 2.98
CA LYS A 217 7.46 12.57 2.44
C LYS A 217 7.90 11.24 3.02
N GLU A 218 9.20 11.01 3.10
CA GLU A 218 9.77 9.76 3.65
C GLU A 218 9.35 9.57 5.11
N TRP A 219 9.50 10.61 5.94
CA TRP A 219 9.08 10.58 7.33
C TRP A 219 7.58 10.35 7.49
N VAL A 220 6.76 11.06 6.73
CA VAL A 220 5.30 10.87 6.78
C VAL A 220 4.91 9.45 6.41
N ARG A 221 5.50 8.89 5.34
CA ARG A 221 5.22 7.50 4.95
C ARG A 221 5.56 6.52 6.08
N GLN A 222 6.74 6.68 6.67
CA GLN A 222 7.22 5.78 7.72
C GLN A 222 6.39 5.90 9.01
N ASP A 223 6.19 7.13 9.48
CA ASP A 223 5.53 7.39 10.76
C ASP A 223 4.04 7.00 10.68
N VAL A 224 3.35 7.29 9.57
CA VAL A 224 1.94 6.91 9.36
C VAL A 224 1.78 5.40 9.23
N ARG A 225 2.66 4.72 8.48
CA ARG A 225 2.64 3.26 8.38
C ARG A 225 2.80 2.62 9.76
N THR A 226 3.81 3.06 10.51
CA THR A 226 4.10 2.56 11.86
C THR A 226 2.92 2.78 12.79
N GLU A 227 2.30 3.96 12.73
CA GLU A 227 1.14 4.27 13.56
C GLU A 227 -0.07 3.42 13.19
N ILE A 228 -0.35 3.20 11.91
CA ILE A 228 -1.44 2.31 11.48
C ILE A 228 -1.21 0.90 12.03
N GLU A 229 -0.01 0.35 11.84
CA GLU A 229 0.36 -0.99 12.31
C GLU A 229 0.19 -1.12 13.84
N ARG A 230 0.63 -0.12 14.61
CA ARG A 230 0.47 -0.06 16.06
C ARG A 230 -0.99 -0.07 16.51
N GLN A 231 -1.86 0.53 15.69
CA GLN A 231 -3.26 0.74 16.01
C GLN A 231 -4.17 -0.40 15.54
N LEU A 232 -3.68 -1.35 14.73
CA LEU A 232 -4.49 -2.46 14.21
C LEU A 232 -5.12 -3.36 15.29
N ASP A 233 -4.50 -3.45 16.46
CA ASP A 233 -5.08 -4.22 17.58
C ASP A 233 -6.17 -3.45 18.32
N HIS A 234 -6.08 -2.11 18.31
CA HIS A 234 -7.09 -1.23 18.89
C HIS A 234 -8.28 -0.99 17.94
N TYR A 235 -8.01 -0.96 16.63
CA TYR A 235 -8.98 -0.79 15.54
C TYR A 235 -8.95 -1.99 14.58
N PRO A 236 -9.41 -3.17 15.02
CA PRO A 236 -9.38 -4.38 14.19
C PRO A 236 -10.20 -4.21 12.91
N GLU A 237 -11.22 -3.37 12.91
CA GLU A 237 -12.07 -3.11 11.74
C GLU A 237 -11.31 -2.46 10.59
N TRP A 238 -10.14 -1.84 10.82
CA TRP A 238 -9.32 -1.27 9.74
C TRP A 238 -8.84 -2.36 8.78
N ARG A 239 -8.55 -3.57 9.28
CA ARG A 239 -8.05 -4.69 8.45
C ARG A 239 -9.00 -5.06 7.31
N ASP A 240 -10.29 -4.89 7.54
CA ASP A 240 -11.34 -5.31 6.60
C ASP A 240 -11.88 -4.15 5.76
N ARG A 241 -11.37 -2.92 5.94
CA ARG A 241 -11.84 -1.76 5.16
C ARG A 241 -11.41 -1.89 3.69
N PRO A 242 -12.33 -1.63 2.74
CA PRO A 242 -11.98 -1.64 1.33
C PRO A 242 -10.98 -0.51 1.02
N PRO A 243 -10.07 -0.68 0.05
CA PRO A 243 -9.06 0.33 -0.29
C PRO A 243 -9.69 1.70 -0.60
N ALA A 244 -8.98 2.79 -0.27
CA ALA A 244 -9.50 4.16 -0.41
C ALA A 244 -9.82 4.54 -1.85
N ARG A 245 -9.13 3.91 -2.81
CA ARG A 245 -9.30 4.07 -4.24
C ARG A 245 -9.80 2.75 -4.82
N GLU A 246 -10.80 2.80 -5.70
CA GLU A 246 -11.20 1.62 -6.47
C GLU A 246 -9.97 1.12 -7.24
N ARG A 247 -9.72 -0.19 -7.21
CA ARG A 247 -8.59 -0.79 -7.89
C ARG A 247 -9.10 -1.79 -8.91
N VAL A 248 -8.90 -1.48 -10.18
CA VAL A 248 -9.40 -2.28 -11.29
C VAL A 248 -8.26 -3.06 -11.92
N LEU A 249 -8.35 -4.39 -11.92
CA LEU A 249 -7.45 -5.23 -12.70
C LEU A 249 -7.96 -5.29 -14.15
N LEU A 250 -7.26 -4.65 -15.06
CA LEU A 250 -7.50 -4.69 -16.51
C LEU A 250 -6.47 -5.62 -17.17
N ALA A 251 -6.87 -6.84 -17.53
CA ALA A 251 -5.94 -7.87 -18.01
C ALA A 251 -6.28 -8.37 -19.43
N SER A 252 -5.27 -8.68 -20.25
CA SER A 252 -5.50 -9.37 -21.53
C SER A 252 -5.80 -10.85 -21.30
N LEU A 253 -6.92 -11.38 -21.81
CA LEU A 253 -7.27 -12.78 -21.64
C LEU A 253 -7.02 -13.57 -22.93
N GLY A 254 -6.21 -14.63 -22.81
CA GLY A 254 -6.02 -15.66 -23.82
C GLY A 254 -6.68 -16.98 -23.43
N LEU A 255 -5.98 -18.09 -23.68
CA LEU A 255 -6.49 -19.44 -23.40
C LEU A 255 -6.21 -19.96 -21.98
N SER A 256 -5.52 -19.16 -21.15
CA SER A 256 -5.06 -19.57 -19.82
C SER A 256 -5.75 -18.71 -18.75
N PRO A 257 -6.95 -19.09 -18.25
CA PRO A 257 -7.67 -18.32 -17.25
C PRO A 257 -6.89 -18.15 -15.93
N GLY A 258 -6.08 -19.15 -15.57
CA GLY A 258 -5.26 -19.12 -14.36
C GLY A 258 -4.21 -18.00 -14.34
N ALA A 259 -3.84 -17.45 -15.49
CA ALA A 259 -2.94 -16.29 -15.53
C ALA A 259 -3.60 -15.03 -14.96
N VAL A 260 -4.91 -14.83 -15.17
CA VAL A 260 -5.65 -13.68 -14.64
C VAL A 260 -6.02 -13.89 -13.18
N VAL A 261 -6.50 -15.09 -12.84
CA VAL A 261 -6.88 -15.43 -11.44
C VAL A 261 -5.65 -15.47 -10.53
N GLY A 262 -4.56 -16.10 -10.97
CA GLY A 262 -3.29 -16.08 -10.25
C GLY A 262 -2.71 -14.68 -10.10
N LEU A 263 -2.87 -13.81 -11.11
CA LEU A 263 -2.43 -12.41 -11.01
C LEU A 263 -3.23 -11.66 -9.94
N TYR A 264 -4.55 -11.85 -9.89
CA TYR A 264 -5.39 -11.29 -8.84
C TYR A 264 -4.94 -11.73 -7.44
N SER A 265 -4.68 -13.03 -7.26
CA SER A 265 -4.27 -13.58 -5.96
C SER A 265 -2.89 -13.05 -5.54
N ALA A 266 -1.92 -13.02 -6.47
CA ALA A 266 -0.60 -12.46 -6.21
C ALA A 266 -0.64 -10.95 -5.86
N LEU A 267 -1.51 -10.18 -6.53
CA LEU A 267 -1.75 -8.77 -6.19
C LEU A 267 -2.38 -8.63 -4.80
N THR A 268 -3.29 -9.53 -4.43
CA THR A 268 -3.93 -9.53 -3.11
C THR A 268 -2.93 -9.80 -1.98
N GLU A 269 -1.94 -10.67 -2.22
CA GLU A 269 -0.89 -11.00 -1.25
C GLU A 269 0.02 -9.81 -0.92
N ILE A 270 0.28 -8.94 -1.90
CA ILE A 270 0.98 -7.66 -1.70
C ILE A 270 0.01 -6.53 -1.30
N GLN A 271 -1.17 -6.89 -0.81
CA GLN A 271 -2.26 -5.98 -0.41
C GLN A 271 -2.67 -4.96 -1.49
N LYS A 272 -2.37 -5.28 -2.75
CA LYS A 272 -2.87 -4.59 -3.94
C LYS A 272 -4.14 -5.24 -4.47
N ARG A 273 -5.03 -5.69 -3.58
CA ARG A 273 -6.25 -6.44 -3.94
C ARG A 273 -7.14 -5.62 -4.89
N PRO A 274 -7.36 -6.07 -6.14
CA PRO A 274 -8.34 -5.45 -7.01
C PRO A 274 -9.76 -5.58 -6.45
N SER A 275 -10.55 -4.51 -6.51
CA SER A 275 -11.98 -4.53 -6.19
C SER A 275 -12.84 -4.98 -7.37
N ARG A 276 -12.27 -4.97 -8.58
CA ARG A 276 -12.96 -5.34 -9.84
C ARG A 276 -11.96 -5.93 -10.82
N VAL A 277 -12.42 -6.88 -11.64
CA VAL A 277 -11.60 -7.49 -12.70
C VAL A 277 -12.29 -7.33 -14.05
N VAL A 278 -11.52 -6.84 -15.02
CA VAL A 278 -11.92 -6.68 -16.42
C VAL A 278 -10.93 -7.39 -17.30
N THR A 279 -11.39 -8.35 -18.09
CA THR A 279 -10.54 -8.99 -19.09
C THR A 279 -10.85 -8.49 -20.48
N LEU A 280 -9.81 -8.21 -21.26
CA LEU A 280 -9.88 -7.77 -22.66
C LEU A 280 -9.41 -8.90 -23.56
N SER A 281 -10.20 -9.26 -24.57
CA SER A 281 -9.87 -10.38 -25.44
C SER A 281 -10.39 -10.25 -26.88
N THR A 282 -10.12 -11.25 -27.70
CA THR A 282 -10.87 -11.51 -28.93
C THR A 282 -12.16 -12.25 -28.62
N ALA A 283 -13.05 -12.39 -29.60
CA ALA A 283 -14.29 -13.14 -29.51
C ALA A 283 -14.08 -14.66 -29.63
N HIS A 284 -12.85 -15.17 -29.74
CA HIS A 284 -12.59 -16.59 -29.95
C HIS A 284 -13.31 -17.49 -28.94
N LYS A 285 -13.97 -18.55 -29.43
CA LYS A 285 -14.84 -19.43 -28.61
C LYS A 285 -14.15 -19.94 -27.34
N MET A 286 -12.91 -20.40 -27.46
CA MET A 286 -12.17 -20.93 -26.30
C MET A 286 -11.70 -19.83 -25.36
N VAL A 287 -11.51 -18.60 -25.86
CA VAL A 287 -11.16 -17.45 -25.00
C VAL A 287 -12.39 -16.97 -24.23
N ARG A 288 -13.59 -17.04 -24.82
CA ARG A 288 -14.85 -16.86 -24.08
C ARG A 288 -15.03 -17.92 -23.00
N GLN A 289 -14.71 -19.18 -23.31
CA GLN A 289 -14.73 -20.27 -22.31
C GLN A 289 -13.72 -20.04 -21.18
N ALA A 290 -12.51 -19.53 -21.47
CA ALA A 290 -11.59 -19.09 -20.43
C ALA A 290 -12.20 -17.97 -19.57
N GLY A 291 -12.92 -17.04 -20.20
CA GLY A 291 -13.64 -15.95 -19.51
C GLY A 291 -14.72 -16.46 -18.56
N ASP A 292 -15.45 -17.51 -18.94
CA ASP A 292 -16.43 -18.15 -18.06
C ASP A 292 -15.77 -18.82 -16.85
N ILE A 293 -14.62 -19.46 -17.03
CA ILE A 293 -13.83 -20.02 -15.91
C ILE A 293 -13.36 -18.89 -14.96
N CYS A 294 -12.89 -17.77 -15.50
CA CYS A 294 -12.55 -16.58 -14.70
C CYS A 294 -13.77 -16.06 -13.93
N ARG A 295 -14.94 -15.97 -14.59
CA ARG A 295 -16.19 -15.52 -13.98
C ARG A 295 -16.55 -16.37 -12.76
N GLU A 296 -16.59 -17.70 -12.92
CA GLU A 296 -16.86 -18.63 -11.82
C GLU A 296 -15.86 -18.42 -10.66
N ALA A 297 -14.57 -18.28 -10.97
CA ALA A 297 -13.53 -18.07 -9.97
C ALA A 297 -13.67 -16.74 -9.21
N PHE A 298 -14.05 -15.65 -9.87
CA PHE A 298 -14.21 -14.34 -9.22
C PHE A 298 -15.56 -14.19 -8.50
N GLU A 299 -16.64 -14.80 -9.02
CA GLU A 299 -17.93 -14.89 -8.33
C GLU A 299 -17.80 -15.61 -6.99
N ALA A 300 -17.06 -16.72 -6.95
CA ALA A 300 -16.75 -17.44 -5.71
C ALA A 300 -15.95 -16.60 -4.68
N ARG A 301 -15.27 -15.54 -5.13
CA ARG A 301 -14.49 -14.60 -4.30
C ARG A 301 -15.27 -13.31 -3.97
N GLY A 302 -16.50 -13.17 -4.46
CA GLY A 302 -17.29 -11.94 -4.30
C GLY A 302 -16.71 -10.74 -5.05
N VAL A 303 -15.97 -10.97 -6.14
CA VAL A 303 -15.31 -9.92 -6.93
C VAL A 303 -16.05 -9.72 -8.25
N PRO A 304 -16.55 -8.51 -8.55
CA PRO A 304 -17.16 -8.21 -9.84
C PRO A 304 -16.21 -8.48 -11.02
N TYR A 305 -16.68 -9.28 -11.98
CA TYR A 305 -15.94 -9.66 -13.18
C TYR A 305 -16.71 -9.31 -14.45
N SER A 306 -16.01 -8.74 -15.44
CA SER A 306 -16.55 -8.53 -16.78
C SER A 306 -15.52 -8.85 -17.86
N GLN A 307 -15.93 -9.59 -18.89
CA GLN A 307 -15.15 -9.78 -20.11
C GLN A 307 -15.61 -8.77 -21.17
N ARG A 308 -14.66 -8.07 -21.78
CA ARG A 308 -14.86 -7.25 -22.97
C ARG A 308 -14.04 -7.84 -24.11
N PHE A 309 -14.60 -7.80 -25.32
CA PHE A 309 -13.91 -8.34 -26.47
C PHE A 309 -14.21 -7.53 -27.72
N ILE A 310 -13.30 -7.61 -28.68
CA ILE A 310 -13.56 -7.17 -30.06
C ILE A 310 -14.20 -8.31 -30.84
N ASP A 311 -15.00 -7.97 -31.85
CA ASP A 311 -15.61 -8.93 -32.77
C ASP A 311 -14.59 -9.42 -33.81
N ALA A 312 -13.61 -10.19 -33.34
CA ALA A 312 -12.57 -10.83 -34.14
C ALA A 312 -12.20 -12.18 -33.49
N GLU A 313 -11.79 -13.19 -34.25
CA GLU A 313 -11.30 -14.46 -33.70
C GLU A 313 -9.85 -14.34 -33.23
N GLU A 314 -9.00 -13.69 -34.05
CA GLU A 314 -7.60 -13.40 -33.76
C GLU A 314 -7.24 -12.00 -34.29
N ILE A 315 -6.20 -11.37 -33.74
CA ILE A 315 -5.72 -10.07 -34.25
C ILE A 315 -4.67 -10.34 -35.32
N ILE A 316 -5.05 -10.24 -36.59
CA ILE A 316 -4.18 -10.50 -37.74
C ILE A 316 -4.06 -9.29 -38.68
N SER A 317 -4.92 -8.28 -38.51
CA SER A 317 -4.94 -7.06 -39.32
C SER A 317 -4.74 -5.80 -38.50
N GLU A 318 -4.33 -4.72 -39.18
CA GLU A 318 -4.22 -3.40 -38.57
C GLU A 318 -5.57 -2.89 -38.04
N GLN A 319 -6.67 -3.15 -38.75
CA GLN A 319 -8.01 -2.75 -38.32
C GLN A 319 -8.41 -3.41 -37.00
N GLU A 320 -8.15 -4.70 -36.83
CA GLU A 320 -8.41 -5.42 -35.58
C GLU A 320 -7.50 -4.94 -34.45
N ALA A 321 -6.24 -4.65 -34.75
CA ALA A 321 -5.30 -4.09 -33.77
C ALA A 321 -5.77 -2.70 -33.28
N GLN A 322 -6.26 -1.84 -34.18
CA GLN A 322 -6.84 -0.55 -33.81
C GLN A 322 -8.14 -0.71 -33.01
N ALA A 323 -9.00 -1.66 -33.39
CA ALA A 323 -10.21 -1.97 -32.62
C ALA A 323 -9.87 -2.42 -31.18
N PHE A 324 -8.88 -3.29 -31.03
CA PHE A 324 -8.41 -3.73 -29.72
C PHE A 324 -7.82 -2.57 -28.91
N LYS A 325 -6.98 -1.73 -29.55
CA LYS A 325 -6.43 -0.51 -28.91
C LYS A 325 -7.54 0.43 -28.44
N GLY A 326 -8.57 0.64 -29.26
CA GLY A 326 -9.75 1.44 -28.90
C GLY A 326 -10.48 0.86 -27.69
N LEU A 327 -10.64 -0.46 -27.63
CA LEU A 327 -11.23 -1.13 -26.48
C LEU A 327 -10.41 -0.91 -25.19
N VAL A 328 -9.08 -1.05 -25.27
CA VAL A 328 -8.17 -0.81 -24.16
C VAL A 328 -8.29 0.63 -23.66
N LEU A 329 -8.17 1.61 -24.57
CA LEU A 329 -8.21 3.02 -24.22
C LEU A 329 -9.56 3.42 -23.64
N GLY A 330 -10.68 2.90 -24.18
CA GLY A 330 -12.01 3.14 -23.65
C GLY A 330 -12.17 2.65 -22.21
N GLN A 331 -11.74 1.41 -21.92
CA GLN A 331 -11.80 0.88 -20.55
C GLN A 331 -10.82 1.59 -19.59
N LEU A 332 -9.63 1.96 -20.08
CA LEU A 332 -8.67 2.72 -19.30
C LEU A 332 -9.25 4.10 -18.92
N GLN A 333 -9.80 4.81 -19.90
CA GLN A 333 -10.41 6.13 -19.69
C GLN A 333 -11.60 6.05 -18.73
N GLU A 334 -12.51 5.09 -18.92
CA GLU A 334 -13.68 4.88 -18.05
C GLU A 334 -13.29 4.78 -16.56
N HIS A 335 -12.22 4.05 -16.25
CA HIS A 335 -11.76 3.87 -14.86
C HIS A 335 -10.88 4.99 -14.35
N LEU A 336 -10.08 5.61 -15.20
CA LEU A 336 -9.29 6.76 -14.79
C LEU A 336 -10.18 7.97 -14.48
N GLU A 337 -11.26 8.16 -15.24
CA GLU A 337 -12.25 9.22 -14.99
C GLU A 337 -13.04 9.01 -13.70
N SER A 338 -13.29 7.75 -13.30
CA SER A 338 -13.87 7.44 -11.98
C SER A 338 -12.87 7.59 -10.82
N GLY A 339 -11.62 7.93 -11.13
CA GLY A 339 -10.56 8.07 -10.15
C GLY A 339 -10.02 6.72 -9.64
N ALA A 340 -10.24 5.61 -10.35
CA ALA A 340 -9.70 4.30 -9.97
C ALA A 340 -8.18 4.20 -10.21
N GLU A 341 -7.50 3.37 -9.44
CA GLU A 341 -6.16 2.86 -9.77
C GLU A 341 -6.34 1.69 -10.74
N VAL A 342 -5.69 1.75 -11.91
CA VAL A 342 -5.77 0.69 -12.90
C VAL A 342 -4.51 -0.17 -12.81
N ILE A 343 -4.69 -1.44 -12.48
CA ILE A 343 -3.65 -2.44 -12.55
C ILE A 343 -3.78 -3.16 -13.88
N LEU A 344 -2.75 -3.03 -14.72
CA LEU A 344 -2.72 -3.66 -16.01
C LEU A 344 -2.05 -5.03 -15.92
N GLY A 345 -2.82 -6.07 -16.22
CA GLY A 345 -2.33 -7.45 -16.28
C GLY A 345 -1.93 -7.84 -17.70
N VAL A 346 -0.64 -7.92 -17.96
CA VAL A 346 -0.14 -8.48 -19.21
C VAL A 346 -0.04 -9.98 -19.00
N THR A 347 -1.10 -10.74 -19.27
CA THR A 347 -1.14 -12.18 -18.95
C THR A 347 -1.01 -13.04 -20.21
N GLY A 348 0.03 -13.90 -20.26
CA GLY A 348 0.20 -15.02 -21.18
C GLY A 348 0.77 -14.74 -22.60
N GLY A 349 1.98 -15.27 -22.85
CA GLY A 349 2.61 -15.46 -24.16
C GLY A 349 2.91 -14.20 -24.99
N ARG A 350 3.72 -14.31 -26.06
CA ARG A 350 3.95 -13.25 -27.07
C ARG A 350 2.67 -12.97 -27.89
N THR A 351 1.55 -12.71 -27.24
CA THR A 351 0.29 -12.42 -27.87
C THR A 351 0.25 -10.94 -28.22
N VAL A 352 -0.16 -10.64 -29.46
CA VAL A 352 -0.31 -9.26 -29.97
C VAL A 352 -1.11 -8.39 -29.00
N MET A 353 -2.10 -8.96 -28.30
CA MET A 353 -2.91 -8.29 -27.28
C MET A 353 -2.09 -7.72 -26.12
N GLY A 354 -1.18 -8.51 -25.52
CA GLY A 354 -0.36 -8.03 -24.40
C GLY A 354 0.55 -6.87 -24.82
N THR A 355 1.12 -6.96 -26.02
CA THR A 355 1.94 -5.88 -26.60
C THR A 355 1.11 -4.63 -26.88
N LEU A 356 -0.05 -4.76 -27.52
CA LEU A 356 -0.95 -3.63 -27.82
C LEU A 356 -1.46 -2.96 -26.55
N LEU A 357 -1.81 -3.76 -25.53
CA LEU A 357 -2.23 -3.28 -24.20
C LEU A 357 -1.12 -2.42 -23.57
N THR A 358 0.11 -2.95 -23.57
CA THR A 358 1.29 -2.25 -23.01
C THR A 358 1.60 -0.96 -23.80
N LEU A 359 1.55 -1.00 -25.14
CA LEU A 359 1.80 0.17 -25.99
C LEU A 359 0.72 1.25 -25.85
N ALA A 360 -0.55 0.86 -25.77
CA ALA A 360 -1.66 1.78 -25.61
C ALA A 360 -1.55 2.58 -24.30
N VAL A 361 -1.15 1.91 -23.22
CA VAL A 361 -1.02 2.50 -21.90
C VAL A 361 0.21 3.39 -21.79
N GLN A 362 1.34 3.01 -22.40
CA GLN A 362 2.54 3.85 -22.40
C GLN A 362 2.34 5.19 -23.12
N GLY A 363 1.44 5.27 -24.10
CA GLY A 363 1.16 6.51 -24.83
C GLY A 363 0.13 7.45 -24.18
N VAL A 364 -0.63 6.99 -23.18
CA VAL A 364 -1.84 7.71 -22.70
C VAL A 364 -1.99 7.70 -21.16
N GLY A 365 -1.47 6.69 -20.47
CA GLY A 365 -1.66 6.52 -19.03
C GLY A 365 -0.78 7.47 -18.21
N PRO A 366 -1.34 8.27 -17.28
CA PRO A 366 -0.51 8.97 -16.31
C PRO A 366 0.20 7.94 -15.40
N GLU A 367 1.54 7.98 -15.35
CA GLU A 367 2.41 7.05 -14.57
C GLU A 367 1.98 6.84 -13.11
N LYS A 368 1.20 7.77 -12.53
CA LYS A 368 0.73 7.71 -11.14
C LYS A 368 -0.54 6.88 -10.92
N SER A 369 -1.33 6.60 -11.96
CA SER A 369 -2.65 5.95 -11.82
C SER A 369 -2.73 4.58 -12.50
N VAL A 370 -1.67 4.19 -13.21
CA VAL A 370 -1.61 2.92 -13.91
C VAL A 370 -0.32 2.21 -13.53
N VAL A 371 -0.41 0.95 -13.14
CA VAL A 371 0.74 0.08 -12.86
C VAL A 371 0.62 -1.20 -13.68
N MET A 372 1.74 -1.75 -14.13
CA MET A 372 1.74 -2.91 -15.01
C MET A 372 2.41 -4.11 -14.33
N TYR A 373 1.79 -5.28 -14.44
CA TYR A 373 2.32 -6.52 -13.90
C TYR A 373 2.16 -7.67 -14.90
N HIS A 374 3.10 -8.60 -14.82
CA HIS A 374 3.04 -9.91 -15.46
C HIS A 374 3.12 -10.99 -14.39
N LEU A 375 2.44 -12.11 -14.63
CA LEU A 375 2.53 -13.29 -13.78
C LEU A 375 3.30 -14.38 -14.52
N TYR A 376 4.45 -14.78 -13.97
CA TYR A 376 5.12 -16.01 -14.33
C TYR A 376 4.60 -17.15 -13.48
N VAL A 377 4.47 -18.33 -14.07
CA VAL A 377 4.12 -19.57 -13.40
C VAL A 377 5.05 -20.68 -13.88
N ASP A 378 5.15 -21.77 -13.13
CA ASP A 378 5.91 -22.94 -13.55
C ASP A 378 5.45 -23.45 -14.92
N GLU A 379 6.39 -23.99 -15.71
CA GLU A 379 6.15 -24.46 -17.08
C GLU A 379 5.03 -25.51 -17.16
N GLU A 380 4.92 -26.38 -16.16
CA GLU A 380 3.85 -27.38 -16.06
C GLU A 380 2.47 -26.71 -15.92
N ILE A 381 2.35 -25.69 -15.08
CA ILE A 381 1.12 -24.92 -14.88
C ILE A 381 0.78 -24.14 -16.14
N GLU A 382 1.77 -23.53 -16.80
CA GLU A 382 1.57 -22.81 -18.06
C GLU A 382 1.05 -23.74 -19.16
N ARG A 383 1.65 -24.92 -19.30
CA ARG A 383 1.29 -25.93 -20.29
C ARG A 383 -0.11 -26.49 -20.03
N ASP A 384 -0.37 -26.97 -18.82
CA ASP A 384 -1.61 -27.69 -18.48
C ASP A 384 -2.77 -26.72 -18.21
N GLY A 385 -2.48 -25.48 -17.83
CA GLY A 385 -3.46 -24.43 -17.54
C GLY A 385 -4.06 -23.76 -18.78
N ARG A 386 -3.64 -24.17 -19.99
CA ARG A 386 -4.11 -23.62 -21.26
C ARG A 386 -5.26 -24.46 -21.84
N LEU A 387 -6.30 -23.82 -22.36
CA LEU A 387 -7.33 -24.52 -23.11
C LEU A 387 -6.80 -25.04 -24.47
N PRO A 388 -7.18 -26.26 -24.90
CA PRO A 388 -8.20 -27.13 -24.29
C PRO A 388 -7.68 -28.06 -23.18
N ASP A 389 -6.36 -28.16 -23.02
CA ASP A 389 -5.72 -29.16 -22.15
C ASP A 389 -6.15 -29.03 -20.68
N LEU A 390 -6.39 -27.81 -20.21
CA LEU A 390 -6.97 -27.51 -18.90
C LEU A 390 -8.24 -28.34 -18.60
N LEU A 391 -9.11 -28.56 -19.59
CA LEU A 391 -10.38 -29.27 -19.38
C LEU A 391 -10.19 -30.74 -19.00
N ARG A 392 -9.03 -31.33 -19.30
CA ARG A 392 -8.70 -32.71 -18.91
C ARG A 392 -8.66 -32.89 -17.39
N PHE A 393 -8.41 -31.81 -16.66
CA PHE A 393 -8.24 -31.82 -15.21
C PHE A 393 -9.47 -31.34 -14.44
N ARG A 394 -10.60 -31.06 -15.10
CA ARG A 394 -11.82 -30.51 -14.46
C ARG A 394 -12.35 -31.34 -13.29
N TYR A 395 -12.09 -32.64 -13.27
CA TYR A 395 -12.53 -33.55 -12.22
C TYR A 395 -11.45 -33.85 -11.17
N ASP A 396 -10.21 -33.40 -11.38
CA ASP A 396 -9.17 -33.37 -10.35
C ASP A 396 -9.21 -32.02 -9.66
N THR A 397 -10.03 -31.90 -8.63
CA THR A 397 -10.26 -30.61 -7.94
C THR A 397 -8.97 -30.00 -7.40
N ALA A 398 -8.04 -30.81 -6.90
CA ALA A 398 -6.78 -30.31 -6.33
C ALA A 398 -5.87 -29.74 -7.41
N TYR A 399 -5.69 -30.47 -8.50
CA TYR A 399 -4.83 -30.01 -9.60
C TYR A 399 -5.49 -28.87 -10.38
N TRP A 400 -6.80 -28.94 -10.63
CA TRP A 400 -7.58 -27.85 -11.22
C TRP A 400 -7.39 -26.54 -10.45
N ASN A 401 -7.48 -26.56 -9.12
CA ASN A 401 -7.27 -25.38 -8.30
C ASN A 401 -5.83 -24.84 -8.44
N THR A 402 -4.83 -25.70 -8.54
CA THR A 402 -3.44 -25.30 -8.84
C THR A 402 -3.32 -24.64 -10.22
N LEU A 403 -4.06 -25.08 -11.23
CA LEU A 403 -4.02 -24.50 -12.57
C LEU A 403 -4.79 -23.16 -12.66
N ILE A 404 -5.88 -23.01 -11.90
CA ILE A 404 -6.70 -21.80 -11.89
C ILE A 404 -6.15 -20.73 -10.95
N ASP A 405 -5.67 -21.09 -9.76
CA ASP A 405 -5.04 -20.17 -8.80
C ASP A 405 -3.68 -20.74 -8.37
N PRO A 406 -2.63 -20.59 -9.20
CA PRO A 406 -1.31 -21.16 -8.96
C PRO A 406 -0.77 -20.80 -7.57
N PRO A 407 -0.25 -21.72 -6.76
CA PRO A 407 0.16 -21.41 -5.40
C PRO A 407 1.38 -20.47 -5.37
N PRO A 408 1.62 -19.73 -4.26
CA PRO A 408 2.65 -18.68 -4.19
C PRO A 408 4.08 -19.16 -4.48
N ASP A 409 4.38 -20.43 -4.20
CA ASP A 409 5.68 -21.05 -4.44
C ASP A 409 5.90 -21.48 -5.90
N ARG A 410 4.85 -21.45 -6.73
CA ARG A 410 4.88 -21.83 -8.15
C ARG A 410 4.52 -20.67 -9.10
N ARG A 411 4.55 -19.44 -8.58
CA ARG A 411 4.30 -18.21 -9.35
C ARG A 411 5.21 -17.07 -8.93
N SER A 412 5.44 -16.12 -9.83
CA SER A 412 6.16 -14.89 -9.54
C SER A 412 5.47 -13.70 -10.18
N LEU A 413 5.18 -12.68 -9.36
CA LEU A 413 4.61 -11.42 -9.81
C LEU A 413 5.74 -10.46 -10.21
N VAL A 414 5.75 -10.04 -11.48
CA VAL A 414 6.80 -9.19 -12.04
C VAL A 414 6.23 -7.82 -12.42
N PRO A 415 6.70 -6.72 -11.80
CA PRO A 415 6.31 -5.38 -12.22
C PRO A 415 6.96 -5.05 -13.58
N ILE A 416 6.17 -4.49 -14.49
CA ILE A 416 6.64 -3.99 -15.79
C ILE A 416 6.81 -2.47 -15.68
N PRO A 417 8.02 -1.93 -15.92
CA PRO A 417 8.25 -0.49 -15.85
C PRO A 417 7.62 0.24 -17.04
N PHE A 418 7.24 1.50 -16.84
CA PHE A 418 6.97 2.43 -17.93
C PHE A 418 8.29 2.78 -18.63
N VAL A 419 8.33 2.64 -19.96
CA VAL A 419 9.49 3.07 -20.75
C VAL A 419 9.19 4.45 -21.30
N ARG A 420 9.96 5.45 -20.86
CA ARG A 420 9.99 6.75 -21.54
C ARG A 420 10.85 6.59 -22.79
N LEU A 421 10.21 6.59 -23.95
CA LEU A 421 10.94 6.74 -25.20
C LEU A 421 11.46 8.18 -25.26
N PRO A 422 12.75 8.40 -25.61
CA PRO A 422 13.27 9.75 -25.75
C PRO A 422 12.47 10.50 -26.82
N ASP A 423 12.18 11.77 -26.58
CA ASP A 423 11.36 12.63 -27.46
C ASP A 423 11.96 12.82 -28.87
N ASN A 424 13.20 12.37 -29.10
CA ASN A 424 13.91 12.44 -30.37
C ASN A 424 14.22 11.04 -30.90
N LEU A 425 13.31 10.51 -31.71
CA LEU A 425 13.62 9.51 -32.74
C LEU A 425 13.25 10.14 -34.09
N ASP A 426 14.03 11.16 -34.48
CA ASP A 426 14.10 11.65 -35.86
C ASP A 426 15.02 10.76 -36.70
#